data_AF-A0A7C5TV67-F1
#
_entry.id   AF-A0A7C5TV67-F1
#
_cell.length_a   1.000
_cell.length_b   1.000
_cell.length_c   1.000
_cell.angle_alpha   90.00
_cell.angle_beta   90.00
_cell.angle_gamma   90.00
#
_symmetry.space_group_name_H-M   'P 1'
#
loop_
_entity.id
_entity.type
_entity.pdbx_description
1 polymer ?
#
loop_
_entity_poly.entity_id
_entity_poly.type
_entity_poly.pdbx_seq_one_letter_code
_entity_poly.pdbx_strand_id
1 'polypeptide(L)' 'SWEWMREEKAGDKTAYSHCSTAANALIPFATGDFAFYGSIEKMNEVIPPTAFVDRIIAEGSADYFGISPAKNHPHNNL' A
#
# COMPACT_ATOMS: atom_id res chain seq x y z
N SER A 1 1.60 6.88 -12.64
CA SER A 1 1.16 7.94 -11.71
C SER A 1 0.07 8.77 -12.36
N TRP A 2 -0.86 9.24 -11.54
CA TRP A 2 -1.98 10.08 -11.95
C TRP A 2 -1.51 11.39 -12.57
N GLU A 3 -2.34 12.02 -13.41
CA GLU A 3 -1.94 13.20 -14.16
C GLU A 3 -1.60 14.38 -13.26
N TRP A 4 -2.47 14.68 -12.29
CA TRP A 4 -2.29 15.75 -11.31
C TRP A 4 -1.03 15.55 -10.45
N MET A 5 -0.61 14.31 -10.18
CA MET A 5 0.61 14.04 -9.43
C MET A 5 1.89 14.41 -10.18
N ARG A 6 1.83 14.59 -11.51
CA ARG A 6 3.01 14.99 -12.29
C ARG A 6 3.38 16.45 -12.01
N GLU A 7 2.39 17.29 -11.72
CA GLU A 7 2.59 18.70 -11.36
C GLU A 7 3.21 18.80 -9.95
N GLU A 8 2.68 18.04 -8.99
CA GLU A 8 3.23 17.96 -7.64
C GLU A 8 4.67 17.43 -7.60
N LYS A 9 5.01 16.50 -8.49
CA LYS A 9 6.39 16.00 -8.60
C LYS A 9 7.41 17.11 -8.91
N ALA A 10 6.99 18.14 -9.64
CA ALA A 10 7.84 19.28 -9.99
C ALA A 10 7.84 20.38 -8.90
N GLY A 11 6.71 20.56 -8.21
CA GLY A 11 6.53 21.52 -7.13
C GLY A 11 6.90 20.95 -5.75
N ASP A 12 5.92 20.32 -5.09
CA ASP A 12 6.09 19.73 -3.76
C ASP A 12 6.42 18.23 -3.82
N LYS A 13 7.72 17.94 -3.78
CA LYS A 13 8.26 16.57 -3.79
C LYS A 13 7.82 15.73 -2.59
N THR A 14 7.56 16.35 -1.43
CA THR A 14 7.14 15.66 -0.22
C THR A 14 5.69 15.22 -0.37
N ALA A 15 4.81 16.13 -0.80
CA ALA A 15 3.42 15.81 -1.11
C ALA A 15 3.34 14.72 -2.18
N TYR A 16 4.13 14.83 -3.26
CA TYR A 16 4.23 13.79 -4.27
C TYR A 16 4.64 12.44 -3.69
N SER A 17 5.66 12.37 -2.82
CA SER A 17 6.10 11.09 -2.25
C SER A 17 4.99 10.47 -1.38
N HIS A 18 4.37 11.26 -0.49
CA HIS A 18 3.28 10.77 0.36
C HIS A 18 2.09 10.27 -0.46
N CYS A 19 1.63 11.04 -1.44
CA CYS A 19 0.53 10.62 -2.32
C CYS A 19 0.89 9.39 -3.15
N SER A 20 2.14 9.27 -3.59
CA SER A 20 2.62 8.10 -4.33
C SER A 20 2.64 6.85 -3.46
N THR A 21 3.06 6.95 -2.21
CA THR A 21 3.02 5.85 -1.25
C THR A 21 1.58 5.46 -0.93
N ALA A 22 0.71 6.43 -0.64
CA ALA A 22 -0.70 6.20 -0.35
C ALA A 22 -1.42 5.52 -1.53
N ALA A 23 -1.14 5.94 -2.76
CA ALA A 23 -1.73 5.33 -3.95
C ALA A 23 -1.35 3.83 -4.09
N ASN A 24 -0.13 3.45 -3.72
CA ASN A 24 0.28 2.03 -3.69
C ASN A 24 -0.40 1.26 -2.55
N ALA A 25 -0.56 1.87 -1.38
CA ALA A 25 -1.23 1.24 -0.24
C ALA A 25 -2.73 1.02 -0.48
N LEU A 26 -3.37 1.82 -1.34
CA LEU A 26 -4.77 1.66 -1.72
C LEU A 26 -5.02 0.48 -2.67
N ILE A 27 -4.01 -0.05 -3.36
CA ILE A 27 -4.19 -1.16 -4.30
C ILE A 27 -4.81 -2.41 -3.63
N PRO A 28 -4.26 -2.95 -2.52
CA PRO A 28 -4.90 -4.09 -1.84
C PRO A 28 -6.32 -3.76 -1.34
N PHE A 29 -6.56 -2.51 -0.91
CA PHE A 29 -7.89 -2.07 -0.49
C PHE A 29 -8.91 -2.05 -1.64
N ALA A 30 -8.45 -1.69 -2.84
CA ALA A 30 -9.21 -1.79 -4.08
C ALA A 30 -9.14 -3.20 -4.71
N THR A 31 -8.91 -4.23 -3.88
CA THR A 31 -8.86 -5.65 -4.27
C THR A 31 -7.81 -5.99 -5.32
N GLY A 32 -6.74 -5.22 -5.44
CA GLY A 32 -5.63 -5.52 -6.34
C GLY A 32 -4.63 -6.48 -5.71
N ASP A 33 -4.23 -7.52 -6.44
CA ASP A 33 -3.34 -8.58 -5.92
C ASP A 33 -1.85 -8.23 -5.95
N PHE A 34 -1.42 -7.34 -6.86
CA PHE A 34 -0.01 -6.93 -6.99
C PHE A 34 0.13 -5.48 -7.50
N ALA A 35 1.29 -4.89 -7.25
CA ALA A 35 1.58 -3.49 -7.58
C ALA A 35 3.00 -3.32 -8.13
N PHE A 36 3.14 -2.46 -9.15
CA PHE A 36 4.43 -1.89 -9.54
C PHE A 36 4.63 -0.55 -8.84
N TYR A 37 5.40 -0.55 -7.76
CA TYR A 37 5.53 0.63 -6.88
C TYR A 37 6.60 1.65 -7.31
N GLY A 38 7.38 1.36 -8.35
CA GLY A 38 8.42 2.25 -8.88
C GLY A 38 9.83 1.79 -8.51
N SER A 39 10.72 2.75 -8.18
CA SER A 39 12.12 2.45 -7.85
C SER A 39 12.24 1.62 -6.57
N ILE A 40 13.15 0.64 -6.59
CA ILE A 40 13.48 -0.19 -5.42
C ILE A 40 13.96 0.64 -4.23
N GLU A 41 14.55 1.81 -4.47
CA GLU A 41 15.02 2.73 -3.42
C GLU A 41 13.88 3.19 -2.50
N LYS A 42 12.64 3.20 -3.02
CA LYS A 42 11.43 3.58 -2.27
C LYS A 42 10.80 2.43 -1.48
N MET A 43 11.40 1.24 -1.49
CA MET A 43 10.79 0.06 -0.87
C MET A 43 10.44 0.29 0.61
N ASN A 44 11.32 0.97 1.36
CA ASN A 44 11.13 1.23 2.78
C ASN A 44 10.04 2.28 3.05
N GLU A 45 9.68 3.09 2.06
CA GLU A 45 8.59 4.05 2.16
C GLU A 45 7.25 3.44 1.74
N VAL A 46 7.25 2.50 0.79
CA VAL A 46 6.02 1.96 0.19
C VAL A 46 5.55 0.65 0.83
N ILE A 47 6.47 -0.29 1.10
CA ILE A 47 6.09 -1.62 1.58
C ILE A 47 5.39 -1.55 2.95
N PRO A 48 5.89 -0.80 3.97
CA PRO A 48 5.24 -0.81 5.28
C PRO A 48 3.81 -0.26 5.25
N PRO A 49 3.49 0.88 4.59
CA PRO A 49 2.11 1.35 4.45
C PRO A 49 1.19 0.39 3.69
N THR A 50 1.66 -0.24 2.61
CA THR A 50 0.88 -1.25 1.87
C THR A 50 0.59 -2.47 2.74
N ALA A 51 1.61 -2.95 3.45
CA ALA A 51 1.51 -4.10 4.35
C ALA A 51 0.56 -3.80 5.53
N PHE A 52 0.56 -2.57 6.05
CA PHE A 52 -0.38 -2.10 7.06
C PHE A 52 -1.83 -2.15 6.57
N VAL A 53 -2.11 -1.68 5.35
CA VAL A 53 -3.46 -1.76 4.77
C VAL A 53 -3.90 -3.21 4.59
N ASP A 54 -3.01 -4.07 4.10
CA ASP A 54 -3.28 -5.51 3.94
C ASP A 54 -3.60 -6.19 5.29
N ARG A 55 -2.94 -5.76 6.37
CA ARG A 55 -3.25 -6.21 7.74
C ARG A 55 -4.67 -5.82 8.18
N ILE A 56 -5.10 -4.58 7.92
CA ILE A 56 -6.47 -4.14 8.24
C ILE A 56 -7.50 -4.99 7.48
N ILE A 57 -7.23 -5.28 6.20
CA ILE A 57 -8.10 -6.10 5.37
C ILE A 57 -8.19 -7.52 5.93
N ALA A 58 -7.06 -8.11 6.34
CA ALA A 58 -7.03 -9.44 6.96
C ALA A 58 -7.77 -9.49 8.30
N GLU A 59 -7.65 -8.45 9.14
CA GLU A 59 -8.39 -8.34 10.40
C GLU A 59 -9.91 -8.33 10.14
N GLY A 60 -10.38 -7.47 9.23
CA GLY A 60 -11.79 -7.46 8.85
C GLY A 60 -12.24 -8.78 8.21
N SER A 61 -11.38 -9.40 7.40
CA SER A 61 -11.69 -10.68 6.75
C SER A 61 -11.87 -11.81 7.76
N ALA A 62 -11.05 -11.83 8.81
CA ALA A 62 -11.17 -12.78 9.91
C ALA A 62 -12.45 -12.53 10.72
N ASP A 63 -12.69 -11.29 11.13
CA ASP A 63 -13.80 -10.94 12.03
C ASP A 63 -15.18 -11.12 11.38
N TYR A 64 -15.34 -10.73 10.10
CA TYR A 64 -16.65 -10.72 9.45
C TYR A 64 -16.93 -11.94 8.57
N PHE A 65 -15.89 -12.60 8.06
CA PHE A 65 -16.03 -13.69 7.09
C PHE A 65 -15.38 -15.01 7.54
N GLY A 66 -14.70 -15.03 8.70
CA GLY A 66 -14.02 -16.22 9.20
C GLY A 66 -12.81 -16.66 8.33
N ILE A 67 -12.27 -15.76 7.52
CA ILE A 67 -11.14 -16.04 6.63
C ILE A 67 -9.83 -15.75 7.37
N SER A 68 -8.99 -16.77 7.53
CA SER A 68 -7.69 -16.62 8.20
C SER A 68 -6.56 -16.28 7.21
N PRO A 69 -5.66 -15.35 7.56
CA PRO A 69 -4.51 -15.01 6.72
C PRO A 69 -3.48 -16.16 6.67
N ALA A 70 -2.72 -16.23 5.58
CA ALA A 70 -1.63 -17.19 5.44
C ALA A 70 -0.52 -16.96 6.50
N LYS A 71 0.28 -17.99 6.79
CA LYS A 71 1.33 -17.91 7.83
C LYS A 71 2.36 -16.79 7.57
N ASN A 72 2.73 -16.57 6.31
CA ASN A 72 3.67 -15.53 5.87
C ASN A 72 2.98 -14.19 5.52
N HIS A 73 1.70 -14.02 5.85
CA HIS A 73 0.96 -12.79 5.59
C HIS A 73 1.53 -11.62 6.43
N PRO A 74 1.49 -10.37 5.91
CA PRO A 74 1.91 -9.19 6.66
C PRO A 74 1.28 -9.05 8.05
N HIS A 75 0.01 -9.46 8.20
CA HIS A 75 -0.71 -9.50 9.49
C HIS A 75 0.09 -10.20 10.61
N ASN A 76 0.87 -11.24 10.29
CA ASN A 76 1.61 -12.04 11.27
C ASN A 76 3.07 -11.61 11.46
N ASN A 77 3.60 -10.74 10.61
CA ASN A 77 5.05 -10.49 10.50
C ASN A 77 5.44 -8.99 10.42
N LEU A 78 4.47 -8.10 10.67
CA LEU A 78 4.66 -6.65 10.83
C LEU A 78 4.85 -6.27 12.30
#